data_AF-A0A2E8X9V4-F1
#
_entry.id   AF-A0A2E8X9V4-F1
#
_cell.length_a   1.000
_cell.length_b   1.000
_cell.length_c   1.000
_cell.angle_alpha   90.00
_cell.angle_beta   90.00
_cell.angle_gamma   90.00
#
_symmetry.space_group_name_H-M   'P 1'
#
loop_
_entity.id
_entity.type
_entity.pdbx_description
1 polymer ?
#
loop_
_entity_poly.entity_id
_entity_poly.type
_entity_poly.pdbx_seq_one_letter_code
_entity_poly.pdbx_strand_id
1 'polypeptide(L)' 'MEKILFAIGSVAVFEGFFLAIAPGRIPKVLEMLSKLSNSELSRIGLIIMAIGVAILMISGI' A
#
# COMPACT_ATOMS: atom_id res chain seq x y z
N MET A 1 21.58 -6.62 -0.23
CA MET A 1 21.00 -6.93 1.10
C MET A 1 20.38 -5.68 1.73
N GLU A 2 21.10 -4.56 1.76
CA GLU A 2 20.62 -3.28 2.32
C GLU A 2 19.32 -2.75 1.67
N LYS A 3 19.23 -2.73 0.34
CA LYS A 3 18.01 -2.28 -0.38
C LYS A 3 16.76 -3.10 -0.03
N ILE A 4 16.94 -4.41 0.15
CA ILE A 4 15.84 -5.33 0.50
C ILE A 4 15.40 -5.06 1.94
N LEU A 5 16.36 -4.92 2.86
CA LEU A 5 16.06 -4.59 4.26
C LEU A 5 15.38 -3.22 4.39
N PHE A 6 15.79 -2.24 3.58
CA PHE A 6 15.16 -0.93 3.50
C PHE A 6 13.72 -1.03 2.97
N ALA A 7 13.48 -1.80 1.91
CA ALA A 7 12.14 -1.99 1.37
C ALA A 7 11.20 -2.64 2.40
N ILE A 8 11.64 -3.73 3.04
CA ILE A 8 10.88 -4.43 4.08
C ILE A 8 10.64 -3.52 5.30
N GLY A 9 11.68 -2.82 5.75
CA GLY A 9 11.58 -1.88 6.87
C GLY A 9 10.62 -0.72 6.58
N SER A 10 10.64 -0.20 5.34
CA SER A 10 9.73 0.87 4.92
C SER A 10 8.27 0.41 4.94
N VAL A 11 7.98 -0.78 4.40
CA VAL A 11 6.62 -1.36 4.44
C VAL A 11 6.14 -1.49 5.89
N ALA A 12 6.98 -2.07 6.77
CA ALA A 12 6.64 -2.24 8.18
C ALA A 12 6.39 -0.90 8.90
N VAL A 13 7.19 0.14 8.60
CA VAL A 13 7.00 1.49 9.16
C VAL A 13 5.67 2.07 8.71
N PHE A 14 5.37 2.06 7.42
CA PHE A 14 4.13 2.69 6.92
C PHE A 14 2.87 1.92 7.35
N GLU A 15 2.88 0.59 7.31
CA GLU A 15 1.75 -0.22 7.78
C GLU A 15 1.55 -0.06 9.30
N GLY A 16 2.63 -0.12 10.08
CA GLY A 16 2.60 0.08 11.53
C GLY A 16 2.21 1.51 11.94
N PHE A 17 2.58 2.52 11.16
CA PHE A 17 2.27 3.92 11.44
C PHE A 17 0.78 4.20 11.49
N PHE A 18 0.01 3.69 10.51
CA PHE A 18 -1.45 3.86 10.51
C PHE A 18 -2.10 3.19 11.72
N LEU A 19 -1.61 2.01 12.11
CA LEU A 19 -2.07 1.29 13.29
C LEU A 19 -1.72 2.03 14.59
N ALA A 20 -0.54 2.65 14.67
CA ALA A 20 -0.06 3.34 15.86
C ALA A 20 -0.75 4.69 16.09
N ILE A 21 -0.91 5.51 15.05
CA ILE A 21 -1.46 6.87 15.19
C ILE A 21 -2.97 6.89 15.15
N ALA A 22 -3.60 6.07 14.30
CA ALA A 22 -5.02 6.14 14.07
C ALA A 22 -5.64 4.76 13.80
N PRO A 23 -5.61 3.85 14.79
CA PRO A 23 -6.07 2.47 14.63
C PRO A 23 -7.53 2.38 14.12
N GLY A 24 -8.39 3.32 14.52
CA GLY A 24 -9.78 3.40 14.06
C GLY A 24 -9.97 3.79 12.59
N ARG A 25 -8.91 4.23 11.89
CA ARG A 25 -8.98 4.56 10.46
C ARG A 25 -8.99 3.30 9.59
N ILE A 26 -8.29 2.23 9.98
CA ILE A 26 -8.23 1.00 9.19
C ILE A 26 -9.63 0.38 9.01
N PRO A 27 -10.44 0.16 10.07
CA PRO A 27 -11.81 -0.33 9.90
C PRO A 27 -12.68 0.56 9.02
N LYS A 28 -12.55 1.89 9.13
CA LYS A 28 -13.31 2.85 8.35
C LYS A 28 -12.94 2.80 6.86
N VAL A 29 -11.66 2.63 6.53
CA VAL A 29 -11.21 2.43 5.14
C VAL A 29 -11.72 1.09 4.61
N LEU A 30 -11.66 0.02 5.40
CA LEU A 30 -12.19 -1.29 5.01
C LEU A 30 -13.71 -1.24 4.75
N GLU A 31 -14.46 -0.49 5.56
CA GLU A 31 -15.90 -0.28 5.33
C GLU A 31 -16.19 0.53 4.05
N MET A 32 -15.27 1.42 3.65
CA MET A 32 -15.38 2.13 2.37
C MET A 32 -15.05 1.20 1.21
N LEU A 33 -14.00 0.39 1.34
CA LEU A 33 -13.58 -0.56 0.30
C LEU A 33 -14.60 -1.69 0.10
N SER A 34 -15.31 -2.12 1.15
CA SER A 34 -16.35 -3.15 1.04
C SER A 34 -17.58 -2.71 0.24
N LYS A 35 -17.74 -1.41 -0.01
CA LYS A 35 -18.80 -0.85 -0.86
C LYS A 35 -18.47 -0.90 -2.35
N LEU A 36 -17.23 -1.24 -2.70
CA LEU A 36 -16.77 -1.39 -4.09
C LEU A 36 -16.95 -2.84 -4.54
N SER A 37 -17.21 -3.03 -5.83
CA SER A 37 -17.21 -4.36 -6.44
C SER A 37 -15.79 -4.94 -6.51
N ASN A 38 -15.69 -6.27 -6.60
CA ASN A 38 -14.41 -6.96 -6.78
C ASN A 38 -13.63 -6.48 -8.01
N SER A 39 -14.35 -6.10 -9.08
CA SER A 39 -13.74 -5.56 -10.30
C SER A 39 -13.10 -4.19 -10.05
N GLU A 40 -13.77 -3.31 -9.30
CA GLU A 40 -13.24 -1.99 -8.96
C GLU A 40 -12.03 -2.09 -8.02
N LEU A 41 -12.11 -2.95 -7.01
CA LEU A 41 -10.98 -3.22 -6.10
C LEU A 41 -9.76 -3.74 -6.86
N SER A 42 -9.97 -4.70 -7.76
CA SER A 42 -8.92 -5.24 -8.63
C SER A 42 -8.29 -4.15 -9.51
N ARG A 43 -9.11 -3.28 -10.11
CA ARG A 43 -8.64 -2.19 -10.95
C ARG A 43 -7.83 -1.16 -10.17
N ILE A 44 -8.26 -0.79 -8.97
CA ILE A 44 -7.51 0.10 -8.07
C ILE A 44 -6.16 -0.53 -7.70
N GLY A 45 -6.17 -1.80 -7.30
CA GLY A 45 -4.94 -2.54 -6.98
C GLY A 45 -3.96 -2.57 -8.15
N LEU A 46 -4.46 -2.82 -9.37
CA LEU A 46 -3.65 -2.85 -10.58
C LEU A 46 -3.07 -1.48 -10.93
N ILE A 47 -3.83 -0.39 -10.75
CA ILE A 47 -3.33 0.98 -10.95
C ILE A 47 -2.22 1.31 -9.95
N ILE A 48 -2.43 1.03 -8.66
CA ILE A 48 -1.41 1.30 -7.64
C ILE A 48 -0.15 0.47 -7.88
N MET A 49 -0.30 -0.81 -8.25
CA MET A 49 0.82 -1.66 -8.62
C MET A 49 1.59 -1.10 -9.82
N ALA A 50 0.90 -0.70 -10.88
CA ALA A 50 1.54 -0.14 -12.08
C ALA A 50 2.32 1.15 -11.77
N ILE A 51 1.77 2.03 -10.93
CA ILE A 51 2.46 3.24 -10.47
C ILE A 51 3.70 2.85 -9.65
N GLY A 52 3.58 1.90 -8.73
CA GLY A 52 4.71 1.42 -7.93
C GLY A 52 5.85 0.88 -8.81
N VAL A 53 5.52 0.04 -9.81
CA VAL A 53 6.51 -0.48 -10.77
C VAL A 53 7.15 0.64 -11.57
N ALA A 54 6.38 1.63 -12.05
CA ALA A 54 6.92 2.77 -12.79
C ALA A 54 7.89 3.61 -11.94
N ILE A 55 7.57 3.85 -10.66
CA ILE A 55 8.46 4.54 -9.72
C ILE A 55 9.75 3.74 -9.53
N LEU A 56 9.66 2.42 -9.32
CA LEU A 56 10.83 1.56 -9.16
C LEU A 56 11.75 1.63 -10.40
N MET A 57 11.17 1.53 -11.60
CA MET A 57 11.90 1.67 -12.87
C MET A 57 12.64 3.01 -13.00
N ILE A 58 12.00 4.13 -12.65
CA ILE A 58 12.61 5.46 -12.75
C ILE A 58 13.67 5.66 -11.67
N SER A 59 13.49 5.07 -10.49
CA SER A 59 14.44 5.19 -9.37
C SER A 59 15.73 4.38 -9.55
N GLY A 60 15.81 3.53 -10.58
CA GLY A 60 16.97 2.68 -10.84
C GLY A 60 17.22 1.64 -9.75
N ILE A 61 16.17 1.26 -9.01
CA ILE A 61 16.17 0.19 -8.01
C ILE A 61 15.96 -1.15 -8.67
#